data_AF-A0AAU6U469-F1
#
_entry.id   AF-A0AAU6U469-F1
#
_cell.length_a   1.000
_cell.length_b   1.000
_cell.length_c   1.000
_cell.angle_alpha   90.00
_cell.angle_beta   90.00
_cell.angle_gamma   90.00
#
_symmetry.space_group_name_H-M   'P 1'
#
loop_
_entity.id
_entity.type
_entity.pdbx_description
1 polymer ?
#
loop_
_entity_poly.entity_id
_entity_poly.type
_entity_poly.pdbx_seq_one_letter_code
_entity_poly.pdbx_strand_id
1 'polypeptide(L)' 'MGIPSNKAELLLAIDTNFGKLLKALQAVPESRVQELVMEGHSKSTSMSVANLVTYLIGWNELVIKWIERDAAGLPVDFP' A
#
# COMPACT_ATOMS: atom_id res chain seq x y z
N MET A 1 15.60 4.79 1.47
CA MET A 1 15.25 4.58 2.89
C MET A 1 15.71 3.17 3.26
N GLY A 2 16.30 2.99 4.44
CA GLY A 2 16.67 1.66 4.94
C GLY A 2 15.44 0.86 5.35
N ILE A 3 15.62 -0.46 5.48
CA ILE A 3 14.61 -1.35 6.07
C ILE A 3 14.57 -1.07 7.58
N PRO A 4 13.40 -0.78 8.17
CA PRO A 4 13.28 -0.57 9.61
C PRO A 4 13.77 -1.78 10.40
N SER A 5 14.60 -1.56 11.42
CA SER A 5 15.22 -2.61 12.23
C SER A 5 14.55 -2.84 13.58
N ASN A 6 13.64 -1.94 13.98
CA ASN A 6 12.93 -2.00 15.25
C ASN A 6 11.55 -1.34 15.16
N LYS A 7 10.74 -1.49 16.22
CA LYS A 7 9.37 -0.98 16.29
C LYS A 7 9.28 0.54 16.09
N ALA A 8 10.18 1.31 16.70
CA ALA A 8 10.15 2.77 16.58
C ALA A 8 10.45 3.23 15.15
N GLU A 9 11.47 2.62 14.52
CA GLU A 9 11.79 2.86 13.11
C GLU A 9 10.65 2.45 12.17
N LEU A 10 9.97 1.34 12.45
CA LEU A 10 8.85 0.87 11.63
C LEU A 10 7.69 1.85 11.67
N LEU A 11 7.29 2.30 12.88
CA LEU A 11 6.22 3.28 13.05
C LEU A 11 6.56 4.61 12.36
N LEU A 12 7.79 5.12 12.56
CA LEU A 12 8.23 6.34 11.92
C LEU A 12 8.22 6.22 10.38
N ALA A 13 8.63 5.08 9.84
CA ALA A 13 8.62 4.82 8.42
C ALA A 13 7.18 4.77 7.86
N ILE A 14 6.24 4.13 8.58
CA ILE A 14 4.82 4.11 8.21
C ILE A 14 4.27 5.54 8.16
N ASP A 15 4.40 6.31 9.25
CA ASP A 15 3.86 7.67 9.34
C ASP A 15 4.44 8.60 8.28
N THR A 16 5.76 8.54 8.09
CA THR A 16 6.46 9.40 7.12
C THR A 16 6.05 9.09 5.69
N ASN A 17 5.99 7.80 5.33
CA ASN A 17 5.73 7.40 3.95
C ASN A 17 4.25 7.50 3.60
N PHE A 18 3.38 7.09 4.51
CA PHE A 18 1.94 7.26 4.34
C PHE A 18 1.55 8.74 4.29
N GLY A 19 2.12 9.59 5.14
CA GLY A 19 1.86 11.03 5.09
C GLY A 19 2.26 11.68 3.76
N LYS A 20 3.36 11.25 3.14
CA LYS A 20 3.77 11.70 1.80
C LYS A 20 2.83 11.17 0.71
N LEU A 21 2.48 9.88 0.77
CA LEU A 21 1.55 9.25 -0.16
C LEU A 21 0.19 9.94 -0.13
N LEU A 22 -0.39 10.13 1.06
CA LEU A 22 -1.70 10.75 1.23
C LEU A 22 -1.73 12.17 0.66
N LYS A 23 -0.70 12.98 0.92
CA LYS A 23 -0.57 14.32 0.33
C LYS A 23 -0.54 14.27 -1.20
N ALA A 24 0.18 13.30 -1.78
CA ALA A 24 0.23 13.13 -3.23
C ALA A 24 -1.14 12.71 -3.80
N LEU A 25 -1.84 11.79 -3.13
CA LEU A 25 -3.18 11.34 -3.53
C LEU A 25 -4.21 12.47 -3.46
N GLN A 26 -4.17 13.31 -2.41
CA GLN A 26 -5.06 14.46 -2.23
C GLN A 26 -4.87 15.54 -3.31
N ALA A 27 -3.69 15.61 -3.93
CA ALA A 27 -3.42 16.55 -5.01
C ALA A 27 -3.99 16.08 -6.37
N VAL A 28 -4.46 14.84 -6.49
CA VAL A 28 -5.03 14.30 -7.72
C VAL A 28 -6.51 14.73 -7.85
N PRO A 29 -6.90 15.43 -8.92
CA PRO A 29 -8.31 15.74 -9.16
C PRO A 29 -9.13 14.46 -9.35
N GLU A 30 -10.31 14.40 -8.74
CA GLU A 30 -11.18 13.21 -8.78
C GLU A 30 -11.50 12.76 -10.22
N SER A 31 -11.70 13.72 -11.13
CA SER A 31 -11.94 13.45 -12.56
C SER A 31 -10.82 12.68 -13.26
N ARG A 32 -9.61 12.65 -12.68
CA ARG A 32 -8.41 12.05 -13.27
C ARG A 32 -8.01 10.73 -12.60
N VAL A 33 -8.68 10.34 -11.51
CA VAL A 33 -8.29 9.18 -10.69
C VAL A 33 -8.31 7.87 -11.47
N GLN A 34 -9.16 7.77 -12.50
CA GLN A 34 -9.30 6.60 -13.37
C GLN A 34 -8.46 6.66 -14.66
N GLU A 35 -7.72 7.74 -14.92
CA GLU A 35 -6.88 7.85 -16.13
C GLU A 35 -5.73 6.84 -16.09
N LEU A 36 -5.57 6.02 -17.15
CA LEU A 36 -4.50 5.01 -17.29
C LEU A 36 -3.18 5.64 -17.78
N VAL A 37 -2.66 6.59 -17.01
CA VAL A 37 -1.49 7.41 -17.40
C VAL A 37 -0.20 7.01 -16.67
N MET A 38 -0.27 6.10 -15.70
CA MET A 38 0.91 5.61 -14.98
C MET A 38 1.40 4.31 -15.61
N GLU A 39 2.72 4.11 -15.69
CA GLU A 39 3.29 2.80 -16.00
C GLU A 39 2.89 1.81 -14.90
N GLY A 40 2.40 0.63 -15.30
CA GLY A 40 2.01 -0.43 -14.37
C GLY A 40 3.21 -1.23 -13.86
N HIS A 41 2.98 -2.07 -12.84
CA HIS A 41 4.04 -2.88 -12.22
C HIS A 41 4.66 -3.92 -13.18
N SER A 42 3.90 -4.39 -14.17
CA SER A 42 4.42 -5.23 -15.25
C SER A 42 4.81 -4.36 -16.45
N LYS A 43 5.94 -4.68 -17.07
CA LYS A 43 6.43 -3.92 -18.24
C LYS A 43 5.36 -3.82 -19.32
N SER A 44 5.24 -2.63 -19.92
CA SER A 44 4.26 -2.33 -20.98
C SER A 44 2.79 -2.41 -20.55
N THR A 45 2.51 -2.36 -19.25
CA THR A 45 1.16 -2.15 -18.73
C THR A 45 0.97 -0.71 -18.29
N SER A 46 -0.28 -0.26 -18.24
CA SER A 46 -0.64 1.05 -17.70
C SER A 46 -1.69 0.87 -16.60
N MET A 47 -1.67 1.77 -15.63
CA MET A 47 -2.58 1.76 -14.50
C MET A 47 -3.05 3.17 -14.15
N SER A 48 -4.19 3.25 -13.48
CA SER A 48 -4.68 4.49 -12.90
C SER A 48 -4.21 4.69 -11.47
N VAL A 49 -4.40 5.91 -10.95
CA VAL A 49 -4.19 6.20 -9.53
C VAL A 49 -5.11 5.31 -8.67
N ALA A 50 -6.35 5.08 -9.08
CA ALA A 50 -7.24 4.14 -8.40
C ALA A 50 -6.68 2.71 -8.38
N ASN A 51 -6.12 2.22 -9.49
CA ASN A 51 -5.53 0.87 -9.51
C ASN A 51 -4.36 0.77 -8.52
N LEU A 52 -3.51 1.80 -8.44
CA LEU A 52 -2.43 1.85 -7.46
C LEU A 52 -2.97 1.78 -6.03
N VAL A 53 -3.98 2.59 -5.70
CA VAL A 53 -4.57 2.61 -4.35
C VAL A 53 -5.20 1.26 -4.01
N THR A 54 -5.94 0.64 -4.93
CA THR A 54 -6.52 -0.69 -4.74
C THR A 54 -5.44 -1.74 -4.48
N TYR A 55 -4.33 -1.71 -5.20
CA TYR A 55 -3.20 -2.61 -4.98
C TYR A 55 -2.59 -2.45 -3.58
N LEU A 56 -2.39 -1.20 -3.12
CA LEU A 56 -1.85 -0.90 -1.80
C LEU A 56 -2.80 -1.35 -0.67
N ILE A 57 -4.10 -1.10 -0.81
CA ILE A 57 -5.11 -1.56 0.13
C ILE A 57 -5.08 -3.09 0.22
N GLY A 58 -5.04 -3.79 -0.90
CA GLY A 58 -5.00 -5.26 -0.93
C GLY A 58 -3.85 -5.84 -0.11
N TRP A 59 -2.63 -5.30 -0.26
CA TRP A 59 -1.48 -5.73 0.54
C TRP A 59 -1.61 -5.36 2.02
N ASN A 60 -2.13 -4.18 2.34
CA ASN A 60 -2.29 -3.76 3.73
C ASN A 60 -3.30 -4.63 4.47
N GLU A 61 -4.46 -4.87 3.87
CA GLU A 61 -5.51 -5.77 4.38
C GLU A 61 -4.98 -7.20 4.56
N LEU A 62 -4.16 -7.66 3.62
CA LEU A 62 -3.60 -9.01 3.66
C LEU A 62 -2.66 -9.21 4.87
N VAL A 63 -1.79 -8.24 5.15
CA VAL A 63 -0.90 -8.28 6.33
C VAL A 63 -1.70 -8.21 7.63
N ILE A 64 -2.72 -7.35 7.70
CA ILE A 64 -3.60 -7.25 8.89
C ILE A 64 -4.29 -8.60 9.13
N LYS A 65 -4.86 -9.21 8.08
CA LYS A 65 -5.49 -10.52 8.15
C LYS A 65 -4.55 -11.60 8.70
N TRP A 66 -3.28 -11.60 8.30
CA TRP A 66 -2.30 -12.56 8.82
C TRP A 66 -2.07 -12.38 10.32
N ILE A 67 -1.86 -11.14 10.77
CA ILE A 67 -1.64 -10.82 12.18
C ILE A 67 -2.85 -11.22 13.03
N GLU A 68 -4.07 -10.92 12.56
CA GLU A 68 -5.30 -11.26 13.28
C GLU A 68 -5.52 -12.77 13.37
N ARG A 69 -5.26 -13.51 12.29
CA ARG A 69 -5.39 -14.97 12.28
C ARG A 69 -4.37 -15.64 13.17
N ASP A 70 -3.12 -15.18 13.13
CA ASP A 70 -2.05 -15.68 14.00
C ASP A 70 -2.40 -15.42 15.48
N ALA A 71 -2.84 -14.21 15.82
CA ALA A 71 -3.30 -13.87 17.16
C ALA A 71 -4.49 -14.73 17.63
N ALA A 72 -5.33 -15.20 16.71
CA ALA A 72 -6.45 -16.11 16.98
C ALA A 72 -6.05 -17.60 16.99
N GLY A 73 -4.78 -17.94 16.80
CA GLY A 73 -4.30 -19.34 16.71
C GLY A 73 -4.80 -20.10 15.48
N LEU A 74 -5.23 -19.37 14.43
CA LEU A 74 -5.71 -19.94 13.18
C LEU A 74 -4.58 -20.10 12.17
N PRO A 75 -4.64 -21.10 11.28
CA PRO A 75 -3.65 -21.24 10.22
C PRO A 75 -3.66 -20.02 9.29
N VAL A 76 -2.46 -19.61 8.87
CA VAL A 76 -2.23 -18.47 7.98
C VAL A 76 -1.69 -18.97 6.65
N ASP A 77 -2.40 -18.66 5.57
CA ASP A 77 -1.93 -18.92 4.21
C ASP A 77 -1.20 -17.68 3.68
N PHE A 78 0.10 -17.84 3.45
CA PHE A 78 0.95 -16.82 2.83
C PHE A 78 0.97 -17.02 1.30
N PRO A 79 0.91 -15.93 0.51
CA PRO A 79 1.05 -15.95 -0.93
C PRO A 79 2.49 -16.21 -1.39
#